data_AF-K1Z0A5-F1
#
_entry.id   AF-K1Z0A5-F1
#
_cell.length_a   1.000
_cell.length_b   1.000
_cell.length_c   1.000
_cell.angle_alpha   90.00
_cell.angle_beta   90.00
_cell.angle_gamma   90.00
#
_symmetry.space_group_name_H-M   'P 1'
#
loop_
_entity.id
_entity.type
_entity.pdbx_description
1 polymer ?
#
loop_
_entity_poly.entity_id
_entity_poly.type
_entity_poly.pdbx_seq_one_letter_code
_entity_poly.pdbx_strand_id
1 'polypeptide(L)'
;MRKRNLFGFCQPANLQFLLSGFLIVLILYLLPVAGCQGLTIIDTGVGTIRLSIDEESMSKGVIRTMPDTNSFILKIYGGDTIYNGLYGARPKELKVEQGTYTVEVFSSINTGPKFDSPVWSDSKSVTVAAGSVSSISLLCRQTNGGMRLGFSAEFKTKFSAYTAEVYDIKGSSPYLFTEERFLYLTPGQILVRMVPQNSELSQIPLFSKVLAAKEMLTINVRLEGADSASIGSGILIDSSSFWITDSLLVGSNDGSTKEKAISVNRLSEYVGLKVWVSGYIVGGDLTQSAVKFDLPFTSKSNMAIAAAPATNDRSLCYSVSLPSGPIQTAFNLVDNPANFGKKVWVKGTVSAKYLGLIGIDTTTEVIIE
;
A
#
# COMPACT_ATOMS: atom_id res chain seq x y z
N MET A 1 28.98 -55.52 -31.81
CA MET A 1 29.85 -56.66 -31.44
C MET A 1 29.94 -56.74 -29.92
N ARG A 2 30.02 -57.97 -29.33
CA ARG A 2 30.22 -58.28 -27.88
C ARG A 2 29.11 -57.74 -26.93
N LYS A 3 28.49 -58.51 -26.01
CA LYS A 3 28.98 -59.35 -24.88
C LYS A 3 29.66 -58.50 -23.80
N ARG A 4 29.40 -58.58 -22.47
CA ARG A 4 28.61 -59.42 -21.50
C ARG A 4 28.13 -58.46 -20.37
N ASN A 5 27.34 -58.73 -19.30
CA ASN A 5 26.55 -59.81 -18.65
C ASN A 5 25.68 -59.09 -17.54
N LEU A 6 24.72 -59.63 -16.77
CA LEU A 6 23.96 -60.90 -16.65
C LEU A 6 22.60 -60.63 -15.93
N PHE A 7 21.88 -61.69 -15.54
CA PHE A 7 20.70 -61.76 -14.65
C PHE A 7 21.14 -61.90 -13.17
N GLY A 8 20.31 -61.81 -12.11
CA GLY A 8 18.86 -61.57 -11.98
C GLY A 8 18.22 -62.43 -10.87
N PHE A 9 17.14 -61.94 -10.22
CA PHE A 9 16.15 -62.60 -9.33
C PHE A 9 16.50 -63.92 -8.58
N CYS A 10 16.27 -63.97 -7.26
CA CYS A 10 15.02 -64.52 -6.69
C CYS A 10 14.83 -64.28 -5.16
N GLN A 11 13.60 -64.48 -4.69
CA GLN A 11 13.12 -64.61 -3.30
C GLN A 11 12.79 -66.11 -3.01
N PRO A 12 12.30 -66.57 -1.83
CA PRO A 12 12.02 -65.90 -0.55
C PRO A 12 12.68 -66.62 0.66
N ALA A 13 12.05 -66.57 1.84
CA ALA A 13 12.57 -66.98 3.15
C ALA A 13 12.20 -68.43 3.59
N ASN A 14 12.38 -68.72 4.90
CA ASN A 14 12.09 -69.95 5.68
C ASN A 14 13.17 -71.06 5.68
N LEU A 15 13.34 -71.89 6.74
CA LEU A 15 13.01 -71.78 8.18
C LEU A 15 13.68 -72.96 8.96
N GLN A 16 14.03 -72.75 10.24
CA GLN A 16 14.12 -73.76 11.34
C GLN A 16 15.29 -74.78 11.53
N PHE A 17 15.42 -75.13 12.83
CA PHE A 17 15.92 -76.36 13.50
C PHE A 17 17.36 -76.91 13.29
N LEU A 18 18.26 -76.50 14.21
CA LEU A 18 18.79 -77.30 15.34
C LEU A 18 19.60 -78.58 15.06
N LEU A 19 20.87 -78.61 15.53
CA LEU A 19 21.55 -79.81 16.09
C LEU A 19 22.80 -79.46 16.92
N SER A 20 23.16 -80.38 17.82
CA SER A 20 24.33 -80.53 18.71
C SER A 20 25.65 -79.78 18.41
N GLY A 21 26.48 -79.38 19.40
CA GLY A 21 26.34 -79.46 20.88
C GLY A 21 27.67 -79.55 21.66
N PHE A 22 27.56 -79.68 23.00
CA PHE A 22 28.55 -80.22 23.98
C PHE A 22 29.81 -79.44 24.46
N LEU A 23 29.87 -79.29 25.80
CA LEU A 23 31.01 -79.52 26.75
C LEU A 23 31.94 -78.35 27.22
N ILE A 24 32.25 -78.37 28.54
CA ILE A 24 33.28 -77.63 29.33
C ILE A 24 33.07 -76.09 29.47
N VAL A 25 33.05 -75.36 30.61
CA VAL A 25 33.22 -75.49 32.10
C VAL A 25 34.22 -74.41 32.62
N LEU A 26 34.10 -73.99 33.90
CA LEU A 26 34.73 -72.83 34.61
C LEU A 26 34.17 -71.45 34.17
N ILE A 27 33.54 -70.59 35.00
CA ILE A 27 33.71 -70.16 36.42
C ILE A 27 34.87 -69.17 36.63
N LEU A 28 34.59 -67.85 36.68
CA LEU A 28 34.70 -67.05 37.93
C LEU A 28 34.07 -65.63 37.81
N TYR A 29 33.69 -65.09 38.97
CA TYR A 29 32.98 -63.84 39.28
C TYR A 29 33.43 -62.54 38.56
N LEU A 30 32.45 -61.66 38.24
CA LEU A 30 32.30 -60.35 38.89
C LEU A 30 30.93 -59.66 38.62
N LEU A 31 30.37 -59.06 39.66
CA LEU A 31 29.16 -58.19 39.69
C LEU A 31 29.39 -57.13 40.79
N PRO A 32 28.65 -56.02 40.85
CA PRO A 32 28.01 -55.26 39.77
C PRO A 32 28.32 -53.74 39.84
N VAL A 33 28.08 -52.98 38.76
CA VAL A 33 27.85 -51.52 38.85
C VAL A 33 26.74 -51.14 37.86
N ALA A 34 25.83 -50.25 38.27
CA ALA A 34 24.78 -49.72 37.40
C ALA A 34 25.33 -48.72 36.38
N GLY A 35 25.04 -48.93 35.09
CA GLY A 35 25.28 -47.97 34.01
C GLY A 35 23.98 -47.30 33.59
N CYS A 36 24.01 -45.99 33.34
CA CYS A 36 22.83 -45.15 33.12
C CYS A 36 21.80 -45.73 32.13
N GLN A 37 20.51 -45.60 32.47
CA GLN A 37 19.48 -45.51 31.43
C GLN A 37 19.83 -44.29 30.55
N GLY A 38 20.11 -44.54 29.28
CA GLY A 38 20.34 -43.46 28.33
C GLY A 38 19.07 -42.63 28.18
N LEU A 39 19.17 -41.32 28.39
CA LEU A 39 18.12 -40.38 28.01
C LEU A 39 17.96 -40.42 26.49
N THR A 40 17.01 -41.21 26.00
CA THR A 40 16.40 -40.96 24.70
C THR A 40 15.75 -39.58 24.78
N ILE A 41 16.47 -38.58 24.28
CA ILE A 41 15.88 -37.30 23.91
C ILE A 41 14.89 -37.63 22.81
N ILE A 42 13.61 -37.72 23.19
CA ILE A 42 12.52 -37.72 22.23
C ILE A 42 12.55 -36.32 21.65
N ASP A 43 13.08 -36.16 20.45
CA ASP A 43 13.04 -34.88 19.77
C ASP A 43 11.58 -34.61 19.39
N THR A 44 10.90 -33.80 20.19
CA THR A 44 9.44 -33.69 20.19
C THR A 44 8.90 -32.94 18.97
N GLY A 45 9.75 -32.58 18.01
CA GLY A 45 9.40 -31.73 16.88
C GLY A 45 9.09 -30.28 17.28
N VAL A 46 9.30 -29.91 18.55
CA VAL A 46 8.90 -28.63 19.15
C VAL A 46 10.13 -27.81 19.54
N GLY A 47 10.17 -26.54 19.12
CA GLY A 47 11.10 -25.53 19.60
C GLY A 47 10.38 -24.44 20.40
N THR A 48 11.10 -23.37 20.74
CA THR A 48 10.56 -22.23 21.50
C THR A 48 10.91 -20.91 20.83
N ILE A 49 9.93 -20.03 20.66
CA ILE A 49 10.12 -18.64 20.26
C ILE A 49 10.35 -17.77 21.50
N ARG A 50 11.37 -16.91 21.48
CA ARG A 50 11.61 -15.87 22.48
C ARG A 50 11.46 -14.48 21.84
N LEU A 51 10.46 -13.72 22.28
CA LEU A 51 10.19 -12.36 21.78
C LEU A 51 10.78 -11.28 22.69
N SER A 52 11.52 -10.33 22.10
CA SER A 52 11.63 -8.96 22.61
C SER A 52 10.98 -7.96 21.66
N ILE A 53 10.60 -6.81 22.21
CA ILE A 53 10.39 -5.57 21.44
C ILE A 53 11.50 -4.65 21.92
N ASP A 54 12.31 -4.19 20.99
CA ASP A 54 13.45 -3.31 21.28
C ASP A 54 13.05 -1.89 20.93
N GLU A 55 13.33 -0.94 21.83
CA GLU A 55 13.11 0.47 21.57
C GLU A 55 14.33 1.04 20.84
N GLU A 56 14.11 1.69 19.69
CA GLU A 56 15.14 2.45 19.02
C GLU A 56 15.59 3.61 19.94
N SER A 57 16.90 3.89 20.03
CA SER A 57 17.42 4.86 21.00
C SER A 57 16.95 6.28 20.69
N MET A 58 15.81 6.66 21.26
CA MET A 58 15.10 7.90 20.94
C MET A 58 15.97 9.12 21.27
N SER A 59 16.14 10.00 20.29
CA SER A 59 16.74 11.32 20.54
C SER A 59 15.81 12.11 21.47
N LYS A 60 16.38 12.99 22.31
CA LYS A 60 15.64 13.74 23.36
C LYS A 60 14.55 14.72 22.84
N GLY A 61 14.30 14.76 21.54
CA GLY A 61 13.30 15.64 20.91
C GLY A 61 11.99 14.96 20.50
N VAL A 62 11.87 13.62 20.56
CA VAL A 62 10.64 12.95 20.04
C VAL A 62 9.44 13.23 20.95
N ILE A 63 8.48 14.01 20.43
CA ILE A 63 7.26 14.43 21.15
C ILE A 63 6.23 13.28 21.28
N ARG A 64 6.23 12.32 20.36
CA ARG A 64 5.25 11.22 20.32
C ARG A 64 5.84 9.96 20.91
N THR A 65 5.49 9.68 22.16
CA THR A 65 5.85 8.42 22.84
C THR A 65 5.13 7.23 22.20
N MET A 66 5.85 6.11 22.09
CA MET A 66 5.24 4.83 21.79
C MET A 66 4.38 4.38 23.00
N PRO A 67 3.19 3.77 22.80
CA PRO A 67 2.40 3.23 23.91
C PRO A 67 3.12 2.06 24.60
N ASP A 68 2.67 1.68 25.80
CA ASP A 68 3.17 0.49 26.49
C ASP A 68 3.10 -0.73 25.57
N THR A 69 4.26 -1.33 25.28
CA THR A 69 4.39 -2.45 24.34
C THR A 69 3.60 -3.69 24.78
N ASN A 70 3.27 -3.82 26.07
CA ASN A 70 2.39 -4.89 26.58
C ASN A 70 0.96 -4.78 26.05
N SER A 71 0.50 -3.57 25.70
CA SER A 71 -0.82 -3.30 25.11
C SER A 71 -0.91 -3.58 23.60
N PHE A 72 0.23 -3.83 22.94
CA PHE A 72 0.25 -4.09 21.50
C PHE A 72 -0.39 -5.45 21.19
N ILE A 73 -1.02 -5.55 20.03
CA ILE A 73 -1.55 -6.81 19.51
C ILE A 73 -0.40 -7.58 18.87
N LEU A 74 -0.14 -8.79 19.38
CA LEU A 74 0.82 -9.77 18.87
C LEU A 74 0.07 -10.84 18.07
N LYS A 75 0.56 -11.15 16.87
CA LYS A 75 0.16 -12.31 16.07
C LYS A 75 1.34 -13.19 15.74
N ILE A 76 1.13 -14.50 15.76
CA ILE A 76 2.10 -15.51 15.32
C ILE A 76 1.35 -16.53 14.46
N TYR A 77 1.82 -16.78 13.24
CA TYR A 77 1.22 -17.73 12.32
C TYR A 77 2.26 -18.38 11.39
N GLY A 78 1.99 -19.61 10.95
CA GLY A 78 2.93 -20.43 10.15
C GLY A 78 2.19 -21.38 9.20
N GLY A 79 1.08 -20.90 8.63
CA GLY A 79 -0.06 -21.73 8.21
C GLY A 79 -1.25 -21.28 9.04
N ASP A 80 -1.57 -22.04 10.09
CA ASP A 80 -2.55 -21.63 11.10
C ASP A 80 -2.04 -20.52 12.03
N THR A 81 -2.99 -19.88 12.73
CA THR A 81 -2.71 -18.88 13.77
C THR A 81 -2.37 -19.55 15.10
N ILE A 82 -1.11 -19.39 15.53
CA ILE A 82 -0.58 -19.93 16.78
C ILE A 82 -0.89 -19.01 17.97
N TYR A 83 -0.87 -17.69 17.75
CA TYR A 83 -1.24 -16.69 18.75
C TYR A 83 -1.87 -15.46 18.10
N ASN A 84 -2.87 -14.88 18.76
CA ASN A 84 -3.51 -13.60 18.41
C ASN A 84 -4.09 -12.98 19.68
N GLY A 85 -3.41 -11.99 20.26
CA GLY A 85 -3.73 -11.44 21.58
C GLY A 85 -2.81 -10.30 21.97
N LEU A 86 -2.84 -9.86 23.24
CA LEU A 86 -1.96 -8.79 23.72
C LEU A 86 -0.54 -9.32 23.98
N TYR A 87 0.48 -8.56 23.58
CA TYR A 87 1.89 -8.93 23.76
C TYR A 87 2.24 -9.17 25.24
N GLY A 88 1.67 -8.40 26.18
CA GLY A 88 1.83 -8.61 27.62
C GLY A 88 1.11 -9.85 28.16
N ALA A 89 0.11 -10.37 27.44
CA ALA A 89 -0.64 -11.57 27.77
C ALA A 89 -0.15 -12.84 27.03
N ARG A 90 1.07 -12.80 26.44
CA ARG A 90 1.68 -13.96 25.79
C ARG A 90 2.18 -14.99 26.81
N PRO A 91 2.16 -16.29 26.50
CA PRO A 91 2.80 -17.32 27.34
C PRO A 91 4.28 -17.01 27.62
N LYS A 92 4.73 -17.34 28.83
CA LYS A 92 6.15 -17.22 29.24
C LYS A 92 7.10 -18.02 28.34
N GLU A 93 6.62 -19.12 27.78
CA GLU A 93 7.31 -19.95 26.80
C GLU A 93 6.38 -20.18 25.60
N LEU A 94 6.68 -19.55 24.46
CA LEU A 94 5.96 -19.76 23.21
C LEU A 94 6.53 -21.00 22.49
N LYS A 95 6.06 -22.18 22.92
CA LYS A 95 6.43 -23.46 22.28
C LYS A 95 5.62 -23.66 21.01
N VAL A 96 6.30 -24.04 19.93
CA VAL A 96 5.75 -24.23 18.59
C VAL A 96 6.43 -25.41 17.92
N GLU A 97 5.78 -26.04 16.95
CA GLU A 97 6.41 -27.07 16.12
C GLU A 97 7.58 -26.50 15.30
N GLN A 98 8.42 -27.37 14.74
CA GLN A 98 9.49 -26.95 13.84
C GLN A 98 8.89 -26.43 12.52
N GLY A 99 9.37 -25.28 12.06
CA GLY A 99 8.79 -24.60 10.91
C GLY A 99 9.22 -23.13 10.81
N THR A 100 8.61 -22.41 9.88
CA THR A 100 8.82 -20.96 9.72
C THR A 100 7.53 -20.23 10.05
N TYR A 101 7.61 -19.27 10.97
CA TYR A 101 6.50 -18.48 11.46
C TYR A 101 6.73 -17.00 11.14
N THR A 102 5.67 -16.28 10.81
CA THR A 102 5.67 -14.81 10.83
C THR A 102 5.19 -14.34 12.19
N VAL A 103 5.94 -13.41 12.78
CA VAL A 103 5.59 -12.71 14.02
C VAL A 103 5.29 -11.26 13.65
N GLU A 104 4.06 -10.84 13.87
CA GLU A 104 3.63 -9.44 13.72
C GLU A 104 3.32 -8.85 15.09
N VAL A 105 3.68 -7.58 15.30
CA VAL A 105 3.23 -6.84 16.47
C VAL A 105 2.82 -5.42 16.07
N PHE A 106 1.69 -4.93 16.57
CA PHE A 106 1.17 -3.61 16.24
C PHE A 106 0.36 -2.97 17.38
N SER A 107 0.52 -1.65 17.58
CA SER A 107 -0.12 -0.90 18.66
C SER A 107 -1.64 -0.82 18.53
N SER A 108 -2.16 -0.82 17.31
CA SER A 108 -3.60 -0.73 17.01
C SER A 108 -3.87 -1.11 15.56
N ILE A 109 -5.11 -1.52 15.26
CA ILE A 109 -5.54 -1.82 13.89
C ILE A 109 -5.90 -0.51 13.19
N ASN A 110 -5.16 -0.15 12.14
CA ASN A 110 -5.57 0.91 11.22
C ASN A 110 -6.79 0.45 10.41
N THR A 111 -7.98 0.96 10.74
CA THR A 111 -9.25 0.71 10.04
C THR A 111 -9.63 1.79 9.02
N GLY A 112 -8.85 2.86 8.87
CA GLY A 112 -9.17 4.03 8.04
C GLY A 112 -8.67 5.35 8.65
N PRO A 113 -8.92 6.50 7.99
CA PRO A 113 -8.36 7.79 8.39
C PRO A 113 -8.82 8.24 9.78
N LYS A 114 -7.88 8.49 10.70
CA LYS A 114 -8.22 8.82 12.10
C LYS A 114 -7.24 9.80 12.75
N PHE A 115 -7.78 10.84 13.39
CA PHE A 115 -7.00 11.83 14.15
C PHE A 115 -6.31 11.20 15.37
N ASP A 116 -5.09 11.65 15.66
CA ASP A 116 -4.26 11.23 16.81
C ASP A 116 -4.15 9.70 16.97
N SER A 117 -4.10 8.97 15.86
CA SER A 117 -4.02 7.52 15.81
C SER A 117 -2.76 7.01 15.08
N PRO A 118 -1.54 7.40 15.49
CA PRO A 118 -0.32 6.75 15.04
C PRO A 118 -0.37 5.24 15.33
N VAL A 119 0.18 4.45 14.41
CA VAL A 119 0.29 3.00 14.52
C VAL A 119 1.77 2.65 14.46
N TRP A 120 2.27 2.03 15.52
CA TRP A 120 3.61 1.44 15.57
C TRP A 120 3.50 -0.06 15.31
N SER A 121 4.38 -0.59 14.46
CA SER A 121 4.43 -2.03 14.21
C SER A 121 5.80 -2.50 13.72
N ASP A 122 6.04 -3.81 13.82
CA ASP A 122 7.08 -4.54 13.11
C ASP A 122 6.56 -5.93 12.70
N SER A 123 7.16 -6.53 11.68
CA SER A 123 6.81 -7.88 11.19
C SER A 123 8.05 -8.59 10.69
N LYS A 124 8.33 -9.78 11.24
CA LYS A 124 9.53 -10.56 10.93
C LYS A 124 9.21 -12.04 10.92
N SER A 125 9.84 -12.77 9.99
CA SER A 125 9.79 -14.22 9.96
C SER A 125 10.90 -14.83 10.82
N VAL A 126 10.61 -15.96 11.48
CA VAL A 126 11.53 -16.75 12.29
C VAL A 126 11.38 -18.22 11.95
N THR A 127 12.50 -18.91 11.72
CA THR A 127 12.54 -20.37 11.60
C THR A 127 12.87 -20.97 12.97
N VAL A 128 12.14 -22.01 13.33
CA VAL A 128 12.26 -22.74 14.60
C VAL A 128 12.64 -24.17 14.27
N ALA A 129 13.76 -24.64 14.84
CA ALA A 129 14.14 -26.05 14.81
C ALA A 129 13.67 -26.75 16.10
N ALA A 130 13.44 -28.06 16.03
CA ALA A 130 13.08 -28.84 17.21
C ALA A 130 14.18 -28.77 18.29
N GLY A 131 13.78 -28.73 19.56
CA GLY A 131 14.67 -28.53 20.72
C GLY A 131 15.33 -27.14 20.84
N SER A 132 15.21 -26.26 19.84
CA SER A 132 15.91 -24.97 19.80
C SER A 132 15.12 -23.81 20.42
N VAL A 133 15.83 -22.72 20.78
CA VAL A 133 15.23 -21.45 21.21
C VAL A 133 15.55 -20.37 20.18
N SER A 134 14.61 -20.10 19.26
CA SER A 134 14.73 -19.02 18.29
C SER A 134 14.36 -17.68 18.94
N SER A 135 15.34 -16.80 19.11
CA SER A 135 15.12 -15.46 19.66
C SER A 135 14.92 -14.43 18.54
N ILE A 136 13.90 -13.60 18.68
CA ILE A 136 13.54 -12.55 17.72
C ILE A 136 13.29 -11.24 18.46
N SER A 137 13.92 -10.18 17.95
CA SER A 137 13.72 -8.79 18.37
C SER A 137 12.86 -8.07 17.34
N LEU A 138 11.85 -7.34 17.81
CA LEU A 138 10.93 -6.53 17.00
C LEU A 138 11.22 -5.05 17.24
N LEU A 139 11.46 -4.27 16.18
CA LEU A 139 11.85 -2.86 16.23
C LEU A 139 10.64 -2.00 15.83
N CYS A 140 9.69 -1.87 16.75
CA CYS A 140 8.43 -1.16 16.54
C CYS A 140 8.66 0.29 16.13
N ARG A 141 8.19 0.66 14.94
CA ARG A 141 8.28 2.01 14.38
C ARG A 141 6.91 2.43 13.84
N GLN A 142 6.63 3.73 13.72
CA GLN A 142 5.41 4.20 13.07
C GLN A 142 5.32 3.62 11.65
N THR A 143 4.15 3.12 11.23
CA THR A 143 3.94 2.53 9.90
C THR A 143 2.82 3.18 9.10
N ASN A 144 1.93 3.96 9.72
CA ASN A 144 1.08 4.89 9.00
C ASN A 144 1.80 6.23 8.72
N GLY A 145 1.22 7.04 7.83
CA GLY A 145 1.60 8.46 7.68
C GLY A 145 0.61 9.35 8.43
N GLY A 146 0.97 10.60 8.67
CA GLY A 146 0.06 11.62 9.20
C GLY A 146 -0.02 12.82 8.27
N MET A 147 -1.25 13.34 8.03
CA MET A 147 -1.47 14.58 7.30
C MET A 147 -2.20 15.61 8.15
N ARG A 148 -1.83 16.88 8.01
CA ARG A 148 -2.55 18.05 8.55
C ARG A 148 -2.84 19.02 7.41
N LEU A 149 -4.07 19.55 7.37
CA LEU A 149 -4.49 20.56 6.40
C LEU A 149 -4.62 21.92 7.08
N GLY A 150 -3.86 22.90 6.60
CA GLY A 150 -4.07 24.31 6.90
C GLY A 150 -4.91 24.95 5.79
N PHE A 151 -5.81 25.87 6.13
CA PHE A 151 -6.65 26.58 5.15
C PHE A 151 -6.55 28.10 5.35
N SER A 152 -6.47 28.86 4.25
CA SER A 152 -6.46 30.33 4.28
C SER A 152 -7.83 30.92 4.63
N ALA A 153 -7.90 32.18 5.07
CA ALA A 153 -9.15 32.81 5.47
C ALA A 153 -10.14 32.95 4.30
N GLU A 154 -9.62 33.29 3.12
CA GLU A 154 -10.36 33.42 1.86
C GLU A 154 -10.90 32.05 1.41
N PHE A 155 -10.10 30.97 1.59
CA PHE A 155 -10.54 29.60 1.33
C PHE A 155 -11.71 29.22 2.22
N LYS A 156 -11.60 29.45 3.54
CA LYS A 156 -12.66 29.16 4.52
C LYS A 156 -13.95 29.93 4.20
N THR A 157 -13.84 31.20 3.76
CA THR A 157 -14.98 32.00 3.32
C THR A 157 -15.62 31.43 2.05
N LYS A 158 -14.83 31.18 0.99
CA LYS A 158 -15.33 30.69 -0.31
C LYS A 158 -16.00 29.31 -0.21
N PHE A 159 -15.49 28.44 0.66
CA PHE A 159 -16.00 27.08 0.83
C PHE A 159 -16.77 26.86 2.16
N SER A 160 -17.32 27.94 2.73
CA SER A 160 -18.08 27.91 4.00
C SER A 160 -19.29 26.97 4.03
N ALA A 161 -19.92 26.71 2.87
CA ALA A 161 -21.02 25.76 2.69
C ALA A 161 -20.55 24.29 2.49
N TYR A 162 -19.26 24.00 2.69
CA TYR A 162 -18.65 22.70 2.47
C TYR A 162 -17.84 22.25 3.70
N THR A 163 -17.48 20.97 3.72
CA THR A 163 -16.53 20.36 4.66
C THR A 163 -15.45 19.68 3.83
N ALA A 164 -14.18 19.80 4.21
CA ALA A 164 -13.12 19.04 3.55
C ALA A 164 -13.23 17.57 3.96
N GLU A 165 -12.98 16.64 3.04
CA GLU A 165 -13.03 15.21 3.31
C GLU A 165 -11.78 14.55 2.71
N VAL A 166 -11.06 13.80 3.54
CA VAL A 166 -9.81 13.13 3.18
C VAL A 166 -10.05 11.64 3.04
N TYR A 167 -9.47 11.05 2.00
CA TYR A 167 -9.58 9.64 1.63
C TYR A 167 -8.23 8.94 1.70
N ASP A 168 -8.23 7.68 2.14
CA ASP A 168 -7.20 6.68 1.85
C ASP A 168 -7.84 5.41 1.25
N ILE A 169 -7.05 4.34 1.09
CA ILE A 169 -7.51 3.06 0.53
C ILE A 169 -8.49 2.28 1.45
N LYS A 170 -8.73 2.73 2.69
CA LYS A 170 -9.60 2.07 3.67
C LYS A 170 -10.88 2.84 3.98
N GLY A 171 -10.93 4.14 3.70
CA GLY A 171 -12.14 4.94 3.86
C GLY A 171 -11.88 6.43 3.79
N SER A 172 -12.75 7.20 4.44
CA SER A 172 -12.65 8.66 4.52
C SER A 172 -12.82 9.18 5.94
N SER A 173 -12.46 10.44 6.14
CA SER A 173 -12.79 11.19 7.37
C SER A 173 -13.01 12.67 7.05
N PRO A 174 -14.02 13.33 7.66
CA PRO A 174 -14.22 14.77 7.53
C PRO A 174 -13.11 15.53 8.27
N TYR A 175 -12.64 16.61 7.65
CA TYR A 175 -11.59 17.48 8.15
C TYR A 175 -12.17 18.89 8.32
N LEU A 176 -12.30 19.37 9.56
CA LEU A 176 -12.84 20.69 9.85
C LEU A 176 -11.80 21.79 9.55
N PHE A 177 -12.25 22.98 9.14
CA PHE A 177 -11.36 24.13 8.91
C PHE A 177 -10.68 24.69 10.17
N THR A 178 -10.99 24.13 11.34
CA THR A 178 -10.42 24.44 12.66
C THR A 178 -9.64 23.25 13.25
N GLU A 179 -9.39 22.20 12.47
CA GLU A 179 -8.69 21.01 12.93
C GLU A 179 -7.17 21.15 12.71
N GLU A 180 -6.42 21.12 13.82
CA GLU A 180 -4.98 21.36 13.88
C GLU A 180 -4.18 20.08 14.10
N ARG A 181 -4.86 18.95 14.36
CA ARG A 181 -4.27 17.65 14.70
C ARG A 181 -3.97 16.86 13.43
N PHE A 182 -3.07 15.88 13.55
CA PHE A 182 -2.73 15.03 12.40
C PHE A 182 -3.77 13.92 12.21
N LEU A 183 -4.36 13.89 11.01
CA LEU A 183 -5.15 12.77 10.52
C LEU A 183 -4.18 11.66 10.08
N TYR A 184 -4.17 10.54 10.76
CA TYR A 184 -3.32 9.40 10.40
C TYR A 184 -4.00 8.54 9.34
N LEU A 185 -3.23 8.14 8.35
CA LEU A 185 -3.68 7.64 7.05
C LEU A 185 -2.86 6.41 6.64
N THR A 186 -3.48 5.48 5.91
CA THR A 186 -2.77 4.35 5.29
C THR A 186 -1.79 4.89 4.23
N PRO A 187 -0.51 4.48 4.24
CA PRO A 187 0.45 4.92 3.23
C PRO A 187 0.04 4.49 1.82
N GLY A 188 0.39 5.30 0.83
CA GLY A 188 -0.07 5.18 -0.55
C GLY A 188 -0.78 6.44 -1.00
N GLN A 189 -1.73 6.30 -1.93
CA GLN A 189 -2.45 7.43 -2.48
C GLN A 189 -3.56 7.92 -1.54
N ILE A 190 -3.59 9.23 -1.29
CA ILE A 190 -4.63 9.93 -0.54
C ILE A 190 -5.30 10.97 -1.45
N LEU A 191 -6.60 11.20 -1.25
CA LEU A 191 -7.39 12.16 -2.02
C LEU A 191 -8.05 13.17 -1.08
N VAL A 192 -8.24 14.42 -1.51
CA VAL A 192 -8.97 15.44 -0.77
C VAL A 192 -10.02 16.09 -1.67
N ARG A 193 -11.24 16.20 -1.15
CA ARG A 193 -12.39 16.85 -1.82
C ARG A 193 -13.15 17.73 -0.84
N MET A 194 -13.89 18.70 -1.36
CA MET A 194 -14.91 19.42 -0.62
C MET A 194 -16.27 18.73 -0.82
N VAL A 195 -16.87 18.27 0.26
CA VAL A 195 -18.26 17.78 0.28
C VAL A 195 -19.17 18.90 0.75
N PRO A 196 -20.23 19.24 0.02
CA PRO A 196 -21.15 20.29 0.46
C PRO A 196 -22.00 19.81 1.65
N GLN A 197 -22.38 20.76 2.50
CA GLN A 197 -23.28 20.51 3.64
C GLN A 197 -24.74 20.32 3.20
N ASN A 198 -25.07 20.67 1.94
CA ASN A 198 -26.36 20.47 1.29
C ASN A 198 -26.17 19.64 0.00
N SER A 199 -26.95 18.57 -0.15
CA SER A 199 -26.93 17.63 -1.29
C SER A 199 -27.31 18.24 -2.65
N GLU A 200 -27.88 19.45 -2.69
CA GLU A 200 -28.16 20.18 -3.93
C GLU A 200 -26.88 20.65 -4.66
N LEU A 201 -25.77 20.77 -3.94
CA LEU A 201 -24.48 21.15 -4.50
C LEU A 201 -23.67 19.91 -4.93
N SER A 202 -22.79 20.09 -5.91
CA SER A 202 -21.84 19.05 -6.32
C SER A 202 -20.60 19.03 -5.43
N GLN A 203 -20.00 17.85 -5.24
CA GLN A 203 -18.67 17.73 -4.63
C GLN A 203 -17.60 18.37 -5.51
N ILE A 204 -16.61 19.02 -4.90
CA ILE A 204 -15.51 19.68 -5.61
C ILE A 204 -14.20 18.95 -5.31
N PRO A 205 -13.55 18.31 -6.30
CA PRO A 205 -12.25 17.69 -6.11
C PRO A 205 -11.18 18.77 -5.85
N LEU A 206 -10.29 18.58 -4.87
CA LEU A 206 -9.20 19.52 -4.61
C LEU A 206 -7.86 19.02 -5.15
N PHE A 207 -7.39 17.87 -4.66
CA PHE A 207 -6.09 17.31 -5.01
C PHE A 207 -5.92 15.85 -4.53
N SER A 208 -4.86 15.23 -4.99
CA SER A 208 -4.33 13.94 -4.56
C SER A 208 -2.85 14.08 -4.16
N LYS A 209 -2.38 13.20 -3.27
CA LYS A 209 -0.97 13.04 -2.91
C LYS A 209 -0.63 11.56 -2.76
N VAL A 210 0.65 11.23 -2.76
CA VAL A 210 1.16 9.98 -2.22
C VAL A 210 1.80 10.30 -0.88
N LEU A 211 1.41 9.57 0.16
CA LEU A 211 1.90 9.70 1.53
C LEU A 211 2.72 8.46 1.89
N ALA A 212 3.99 8.62 2.27
CA ALA A 212 4.84 7.52 2.70
C ALA A 212 4.59 7.13 4.18
N ALA A 213 5.02 5.92 4.55
CA ALA A 213 5.04 5.51 5.95
C ALA A 213 6.01 6.39 6.75
N LYS A 214 5.60 6.85 7.95
CA LYS A 214 6.34 7.83 8.79
C LYS A 214 6.44 9.24 8.21
N GLU A 215 5.79 9.52 7.09
CA GLU A 215 5.68 10.89 6.58
C GLU A 215 4.68 11.68 7.43
N MET A 216 5.03 12.92 7.74
CA MET A 216 4.23 13.86 8.52
C MET A 216 4.05 15.14 7.70
N LEU A 217 3.00 15.14 6.88
CA LEU A 217 2.76 16.08 5.80
C LEU A 217 1.81 17.20 6.27
N THR A 218 2.26 18.46 6.25
CA THR A 218 1.40 19.64 6.43
C THR A 218 1.15 20.29 5.07
N ILE A 219 -0.11 20.36 4.63
CA ILE A 219 -0.48 21.00 3.35
C ILE A 219 -1.24 22.29 3.63
N ASN A 220 -0.70 23.41 3.14
CA ASN A 220 -1.32 24.72 3.28
C ASN A 220 -2.17 25.03 2.03
N VAL A 221 -3.49 24.83 2.15
CA VAL A 221 -4.46 25.06 1.08
C VAL A 221 -4.87 26.53 1.06
N ARG A 222 -4.64 27.20 -0.07
CA ARG A 222 -4.95 28.61 -0.32
C ARG A 222 -5.82 28.74 -1.56
N LEU A 223 -6.42 29.91 -1.77
CA LEU A 223 -6.91 30.28 -3.09
C LEU A 223 -5.78 30.89 -3.93
N GLU A 224 -5.88 30.75 -5.25
CA GLU A 224 -5.09 31.56 -6.18
C GLU A 224 -5.41 33.06 -5.96
N GLY A 225 -4.37 33.88 -5.80
CA GLY A 225 -4.52 35.31 -5.47
C GLY A 225 -4.84 35.62 -3.99
N ALA A 226 -4.90 34.63 -3.10
CA ALA A 226 -4.98 34.86 -1.66
C ALA A 226 -3.64 35.33 -1.06
N ASP A 227 -3.69 35.98 0.10
CA ASP A 227 -2.49 36.47 0.78
C ASP A 227 -1.51 35.35 1.14
N SER A 228 -0.22 35.65 1.03
CA SER A 228 0.87 34.69 1.30
C SER A 228 1.16 34.47 2.79
N ALA A 229 0.41 35.14 3.69
CA ALA A 229 0.57 35.03 5.14
C ALA A 229 0.61 33.56 5.60
N SER A 230 1.49 33.23 6.56
CA SER A 230 1.72 31.84 6.97
C SER A 230 0.48 31.26 7.66
N ILE A 231 -0.21 30.33 7.00
CA ILE A 231 -1.08 29.39 7.71
C ILE A 231 -0.18 28.57 8.64
N GLY A 232 -0.62 28.38 9.89
CA GLY A 232 0.24 28.02 11.02
C GLY A 232 1.00 26.70 10.87
N SER A 233 2.20 26.74 10.27
CA SER A 233 3.09 25.58 10.20
C SER A 233 3.82 25.40 11.55
N GLY A 234 3.09 24.84 12.51
CA GLY A 234 3.69 24.29 13.72
C GLY A 234 4.56 23.09 13.36
N ILE A 235 5.83 23.35 13.04
CA ILE A 235 6.84 22.32 12.78
C ILE A 235 7.16 21.64 14.11
N LEU A 236 6.65 20.41 14.28
CA LEU A 236 7.01 19.57 15.42
C LEU A 236 8.38 18.96 15.14
N ILE A 237 9.35 19.27 16.01
CA ILE A 237 10.69 18.69 15.93
C ILE A 237 10.60 17.26 16.44
N ASP A 238 10.66 16.27 15.54
CA ASP A 238 10.62 14.84 15.86
C ASP A 238 11.44 14.07 14.81
N SER A 239 12.63 13.62 15.20
CA SER A 239 13.58 12.97 14.28
C SER A 239 13.20 11.54 13.88
N SER A 240 12.08 11.00 14.36
CA SER A 240 11.59 9.66 13.98
C SER A 240 10.77 9.63 12.69
N SER A 241 10.43 10.81 12.15
CA SER A 241 9.49 10.99 11.04
C SER A 241 9.99 11.98 9.99
N PHE A 242 9.50 11.83 8.76
CA PHE A 242 9.83 12.72 7.65
C PHE A 242 8.81 13.86 7.58
N TRP A 243 9.19 15.05 8.06
CA TRP A 243 8.34 16.23 8.10
C TRP A 243 8.40 16.98 6.78
N ILE A 244 7.26 17.15 6.12
CA ILE A 244 7.14 17.86 4.84
C ILE A 244 6.08 18.96 4.99
N THR A 245 6.39 20.17 4.53
CA THR A 245 5.41 21.27 4.40
C THR A 245 5.24 21.59 2.94
N ASP A 246 3.99 21.58 2.47
CA ASP A 246 3.59 21.88 1.10
C ASP A 246 2.59 23.06 1.09
N SER A 247 2.35 23.66 -0.09
CA SER A 247 1.37 24.72 -0.29
C SER A 247 0.64 24.53 -1.62
N LEU A 248 -0.69 24.37 -1.55
CA LEU A 248 -1.55 24.21 -2.72
C LEU A 248 -2.31 25.51 -3.01
N LEU A 249 -2.24 25.95 -4.27
CA LEU A 249 -3.07 27.04 -4.79
C LEU A 249 -4.30 26.45 -5.50
N VAL A 250 -5.49 26.70 -4.93
CA VAL A 250 -6.77 26.30 -5.52
C VAL A 250 -7.32 27.46 -6.35
N GLY A 251 -7.08 27.39 -7.66
CA GLY A 251 -7.55 28.38 -8.63
C GLY A 251 -9.05 28.33 -8.92
N SER A 252 -9.46 29.04 -9.96
CA SER A 252 -10.84 29.04 -10.46
C SER A 252 -11.23 27.73 -11.16
N ASN A 253 -10.25 27.06 -11.77
CA ASN A 253 -10.45 25.79 -12.47
C ASN A 253 -10.18 24.63 -11.51
N ASP A 254 -11.25 24.15 -10.88
CA ASP A 254 -11.28 23.07 -9.89
C ASP A 254 -11.74 21.72 -10.48
N GLY A 255 -12.09 21.66 -11.77
CA GLY A 255 -12.53 20.44 -12.44
C GLY A 255 -13.95 19.96 -12.07
N SER A 256 -14.72 20.71 -11.28
CA SER A 256 -16.10 20.33 -10.90
C SER A 256 -17.10 20.43 -12.06
N THR A 257 -16.94 21.41 -12.96
CA THR A 257 -17.78 21.60 -14.16
C THR A 257 -16.92 21.73 -15.42
N LYS A 258 -17.55 21.68 -16.61
CA LYS A 258 -16.88 21.84 -17.91
C LYS A 258 -16.20 23.22 -18.03
N GLU A 259 -16.85 24.25 -17.51
CA GLU A 259 -16.42 25.65 -17.52
C GLU A 259 -15.18 25.86 -16.63
N LYS A 260 -15.07 25.04 -15.57
CA LYS A 260 -13.94 25.01 -14.63
C LYS A 260 -12.95 23.87 -14.91
N ALA A 261 -12.98 23.26 -16.10
CA ALA A 261 -12.14 22.12 -16.41
C ALA A 261 -10.65 22.43 -16.19
N ILE A 262 -9.92 21.52 -15.54
CA ILE A 262 -8.48 21.68 -15.36
C ILE A 262 -7.75 21.58 -16.71
N SER A 263 -6.58 22.21 -16.83
CA SER A 263 -5.68 21.92 -17.95
C SER A 263 -5.06 20.54 -17.75
N VAL A 264 -4.86 19.79 -18.84
CA VAL A 264 -4.14 18.49 -18.81
C VAL A 264 -2.80 18.56 -18.08
N ASN A 265 -2.11 19.71 -18.11
CA ASN A 265 -0.82 19.90 -17.44
C ASN A 265 -0.89 19.69 -15.91
N ARG A 266 -2.07 19.90 -15.30
CA ARG A 266 -2.32 19.72 -13.86
C ARG A 266 -2.89 18.35 -13.51
N LEU A 267 -3.05 17.43 -14.48
CA LEU A 267 -3.78 16.18 -14.28
C LEU A 267 -3.14 15.26 -13.21
N SER A 268 -1.83 15.36 -13.00
CA SER A 268 -1.07 14.67 -11.94
C SER A 268 -1.42 15.10 -10.52
N GLU A 269 -2.01 16.29 -10.34
CA GLU A 269 -2.53 16.72 -9.05
C GLU A 269 -3.84 16.01 -8.69
N TYR A 270 -4.54 15.41 -9.66
CA TYR A 270 -5.92 14.91 -9.52
C TYR A 270 -6.07 13.39 -9.71
N VAL A 271 -4.98 12.61 -9.63
CA VAL A 271 -5.03 11.14 -9.75
C VAL A 271 -6.07 10.54 -8.78
N GLY A 272 -6.86 9.58 -9.24
CA GLY A 272 -7.92 8.92 -8.46
C GLY A 272 -9.19 9.77 -8.24
N LEU A 273 -9.14 11.09 -8.46
CA LEU A 273 -10.32 11.94 -8.45
C LEU A 273 -11.05 11.86 -9.80
N LYS A 274 -12.35 12.15 -9.79
CA LYS A 274 -13.15 12.33 -11.00
C LYS A 274 -13.28 13.82 -11.30
N VAL A 275 -12.74 14.24 -12.45
CA VAL A 275 -12.63 15.66 -12.84
C VAL A 275 -13.09 15.89 -14.27
N TRP A 276 -13.45 17.13 -14.59
CA TRP A 276 -13.36 17.67 -15.94
C TRP A 276 -11.95 18.15 -16.25
N VAL A 277 -11.38 17.69 -17.36
CA VAL A 277 -10.12 18.14 -17.94
C VAL A 277 -10.35 18.68 -19.35
N SER A 278 -9.55 19.67 -19.77
CA SER A 278 -9.61 20.29 -21.10
C SER A 278 -8.24 20.30 -21.78
N GLY A 279 -8.25 20.11 -23.10
CA GLY A 279 -7.08 20.08 -23.97
C GLY A 279 -7.48 20.01 -25.45
N TYR A 280 -6.56 19.58 -26.31
CA TYR A 280 -6.78 19.35 -27.73
C TYR A 280 -6.48 17.91 -28.08
N ILE A 281 -7.25 17.32 -29.01
CA ILE A 281 -7.04 15.97 -29.53
C ILE A 281 -5.87 16.00 -30.50
N VAL A 282 -4.76 15.36 -30.13
CA VAL A 282 -3.51 15.37 -30.91
C VAL A 282 -3.10 14.02 -31.47
N GLY A 283 -3.79 12.94 -31.12
CA GLY A 283 -3.41 11.61 -31.60
C GLY A 283 -4.36 10.47 -31.25
N GLY A 284 -4.01 9.29 -31.75
CA GLY A 284 -4.72 8.04 -31.56
C GLY A 284 -3.74 6.86 -31.48
N ASP A 285 -4.27 5.64 -31.65
CA ASP A 285 -3.51 4.38 -31.66
C ASP A 285 -2.54 4.23 -30.47
N LEU A 286 -2.99 4.64 -29.27
CA LEU A 286 -2.15 4.68 -28.08
C LEU A 286 -1.81 3.28 -27.59
N THR A 287 -0.54 3.12 -27.22
CA THR A 287 0.00 1.91 -26.60
C THR A 287 0.90 2.30 -25.42
N GLN A 288 1.34 1.31 -24.64
CA GLN A 288 2.21 1.50 -23.48
C GLN A 288 3.52 2.28 -23.76
N SER A 289 3.96 2.33 -25.02
CA SER A 289 5.21 2.99 -25.44
C SER A 289 5.06 3.98 -26.61
N ALA A 290 3.95 3.97 -27.36
CA ALA A 290 3.77 4.80 -28.55
C ALA A 290 2.41 5.53 -28.58
N VAL A 291 2.35 6.59 -29.38
CA VAL A 291 1.15 7.37 -29.76
C VAL A 291 1.31 7.67 -31.26
N LYS A 292 0.21 7.64 -32.01
CA LYS A 292 0.20 8.07 -33.42
C LYS A 292 -0.36 9.49 -33.52
N PHE A 293 0.29 10.33 -34.31
CA PHE A 293 -0.09 11.74 -34.50
C PHE A 293 -0.72 12.01 -35.89
N ASP A 294 -0.72 11.02 -36.78
CA ASP A 294 -1.14 11.16 -38.18
C ASP A 294 -2.28 10.21 -38.56
N LEU A 295 -3.14 10.66 -39.48
CA LEU A 295 -4.19 9.85 -40.09
C LEU A 295 -3.61 8.77 -41.04
N PRO A 296 -4.34 7.66 -41.30
CA PRO A 296 -5.59 7.24 -40.64
C PRO A 296 -5.31 6.52 -39.31
N PHE A 297 -6.19 6.66 -38.33
CA PHE A 297 -6.13 5.90 -37.08
C PHE A 297 -6.76 4.51 -37.22
N THR A 298 -6.47 3.61 -36.29
CA THR A 298 -6.90 2.20 -36.30
C THR A 298 -7.56 1.75 -34.99
N SER A 299 -7.20 2.36 -33.85
CA SER A 299 -7.83 2.12 -32.56
C SER A 299 -9.07 3.00 -32.38
N LYS A 300 -10.19 2.38 -32.02
CA LYS A 300 -11.40 3.09 -31.61
C LYS A 300 -11.45 3.36 -30.10
N SER A 301 -10.67 2.65 -29.29
CA SER A 301 -10.83 2.60 -27.83
C SER A 301 -10.09 3.69 -27.05
N ASN A 302 -9.32 4.55 -27.72
CA ASN A 302 -8.53 5.58 -27.07
C ASN A 302 -8.24 6.79 -27.98
N MET A 303 -7.88 7.92 -27.36
CA MET A 303 -7.32 9.10 -28.01
C MET A 303 -6.25 9.75 -27.12
N ALA A 304 -5.37 10.56 -27.71
CA ALA A 304 -4.36 11.36 -27.01
C ALA A 304 -4.81 12.82 -26.98
N ILE A 305 -4.76 13.43 -25.80
CA ILE A 305 -5.00 14.87 -25.64
C ILE A 305 -3.74 15.57 -25.11
N ALA A 306 -3.54 16.82 -25.50
CA ALA A 306 -2.42 17.65 -25.05
C ALA A 306 -2.86 19.10 -24.80
N ALA A 307 -1.97 19.92 -24.23
CA ALA A 307 -2.26 21.33 -23.93
C ALA A 307 -2.31 22.24 -25.17
N ALA A 308 -1.77 21.80 -26.30
CA ALA A 308 -1.76 22.54 -27.57
C ALA A 308 -2.19 21.63 -28.74
N PRO A 309 -2.83 22.18 -29.80
CA PRO A 309 -3.41 21.38 -30.89
C PRO A 309 -2.41 20.73 -31.86
N ALA A 310 -1.14 21.09 -31.78
CA ALA A 310 -0.07 20.59 -32.66
C ALA A 310 1.04 19.83 -31.91
N THR A 311 0.76 19.33 -30.70
CA THR A 311 1.73 18.57 -29.90
C THR A 311 1.99 17.20 -30.54
N ASN A 312 3.21 16.97 -31.01
CA ASN A 312 3.68 15.71 -31.60
C ASN A 312 4.68 14.93 -30.70
N ASP A 313 4.79 15.30 -29.43
CA ASP A 313 5.61 14.60 -28.42
C ASP A 313 4.73 13.79 -27.45
N ARG A 314 4.99 12.49 -27.34
CA ARG A 314 4.34 11.58 -26.39
C ARG A 314 4.55 12.02 -24.93
N SER A 315 5.66 12.68 -24.59
CA SER A 315 5.93 13.14 -23.22
C SER A 315 4.94 14.22 -22.73
N LEU A 316 4.35 14.97 -23.69
CA LEU A 316 3.37 16.03 -23.46
C LEU A 316 1.92 15.58 -23.72
N CYS A 317 1.72 14.28 -23.96
CA CYS A 317 0.42 13.68 -24.22
C CYS A 317 -0.19 13.03 -22.98
N TYR A 318 -1.52 13.06 -22.92
CA TYR A 318 -2.34 12.45 -21.88
C TYR A 318 -3.31 11.48 -22.55
N SER A 319 -3.42 10.28 -22.02
CA SER A 319 -4.23 9.21 -22.61
C SER A 319 -5.69 9.33 -22.19
N VAL A 320 -6.64 9.12 -23.11
CA VAL A 320 -8.07 9.11 -22.80
C VAL A 320 -8.69 7.82 -23.30
N SER A 321 -9.34 7.10 -22.40
CA SER A 321 -10.17 5.93 -22.66
C SER A 321 -11.47 6.33 -23.35
N LEU A 322 -11.83 5.64 -24.44
CA LEU A 322 -13.10 5.79 -25.14
C LEU A 322 -13.93 4.51 -24.92
N PRO A 323 -14.71 4.41 -23.83
CA PRO A 323 -15.47 3.20 -23.51
C PRO A 323 -16.52 2.91 -24.58
N SER A 324 -16.70 1.62 -24.87
CA SER A 324 -17.63 1.11 -25.89
C SER A 324 -19.06 1.61 -25.68
N GLY A 325 -19.78 1.85 -26.77
CA GLY A 325 -21.07 2.53 -26.78
C GLY A 325 -20.94 4.00 -27.20
N PRO A 326 -21.86 4.89 -26.78
CA PRO A 326 -22.01 6.23 -27.37
C PRO A 326 -20.74 7.09 -27.40
N ILE A 327 -19.91 7.03 -26.34
CA ILE A 327 -18.66 7.81 -26.25
C ILE A 327 -17.68 7.34 -27.34
N GLN A 328 -17.44 6.04 -27.47
CA GLN A 328 -16.60 5.50 -28.53
C GLN A 328 -17.14 5.82 -29.93
N THR A 329 -18.45 5.64 -30.16
CA THR A 329 -19.05 5.88 -31.48
C THR A 329 -18.92 7.33 -31.92
N ALA A 330 -19.14 8.31 -31.04
CA ALA A 330 -19.11 9.73 -31.38
C ALA A 330 -17.71 10.36 -31.43
N PHE A 331 -16.75 9.82 -30.66
CA PHE A 331 -15.47 10.51 -30.43
C PHE A 331 -14.23 9.79 -30.97
N ASN A 332 -14.33 8.53 -31.42
CA ASN A 332 -13.17 7.83 -31.97
C ASN A 332 -12.69 8.41 -33.32
N LEU A 333 -11.37 8.42 -33.53
CA LEU A 333 -10.72 9.06 -34.69
C LEU A 333 -10.66 8.17 -35.95
N VAL A 334 -11.16 6.94 -35.89
CA VAL A 334 -11.26 6.06 -37.06
C VAL A 334 -12.51 6.39 -37.86
N ASP A 335 -13.66 6.48 -37.18
CA ASP A 335 -14.94 6.84 -37.80
C ASP A 335 -15.13 8.37 -37.89
N ASN A 336 -14.55 9.13 -36.96
CA ASN A 336 -14.69 10.58 -36.86
C ASN A 336 -13.33 11.29 -36.97
N PRO A 337 -12.57 11.14 -38.08
CA PRO A 337 -11.24 11.75 -38.23
C PRO A 337 -11.26 13.30 -38.15
N ALA A 338 -12.41 13.93 -38.42
CA ALA A 338 -12.62 15.37 -38.26
C ALA A 338 -12.63 15.87 -36.80
N ASN A 339 -12.52 14.97 -35.81
CA ASN A 339 -12.27 15.32 -34.41
C ASN A 339 -10.78 15.59 -34.12
N PHE A 340 -9.87 15.22 -35.02
CA PHE A 340 -8.44 15.47 -34.86
C PHE A 340 -8.11 16.97 -34.85
N GLY A 341 -7.18 17.40 -33.99
CA GLY A 341 -6.80 18.80 -33.78
C GLY A 341 -7.81 19.64 -33.00
N LYS A 342 -9.05 19.17 -32.81
CA LYS A 342 -10.09 19.91 -32.11
C LYS A 342 -9.85 19.99 -30.60
N LYS A 343 -10.40 21.04 -29.99
CA LYS A 343 -10.48 21.20 -28.54
C LYS A 343 -11.52 20.24 -27.96
N VAL A 344 -11.23 19.70 -26.78
CA VAL A 344 -12.05 18.69 -26.10
C VAL A 344 -12.07 18.93 -24.59
N TRP A 345 -13.24 18.67 -24.00
CA TRP A 345 -13.46 18.55 -22.58
C TRP A 345 -13.83 17.10 -22.28
N VAL A 346 -13.11 16.47 -21.34
CA VAL A 346 -13.31 15.07 -20.94
C VAL A 346 -13.61 15.05 -19.45
N LYS A 347 -14.62 14.26 -19.05
CA LYS A 347 -14.97 14.01 -17.64
C LYS A 347 -14.73 12.56 -17.31
N GLY A 348 -13.93 12.29 -16.28
CA GLY A 348 -13.67 10.91 -15.86
C GLY A 348 -12.70 10.80 -14.70
N THR A 349 -12.46 9.57 -14.27
CA THR A 349 -11.50 9.27 -13.21
C THR A 349 -10.08 9.29 -13.77
N VAL A 350 -9.21 10.08 -13.13
CA VAL A 350 -7.80 10.19 -13.50
C VAL A 350 -7.02 8.96 -13.07
N SER A 351 -6.23 8.39 -13.98
CA SER A 351 -5.27 7.33 -13.71
C SER A 351 -3.84 7.83 -13.91
N ALA A 352 -2.95 7.52 -12.97
CA ALA A 352 -1.51 7.80 -13.11
C ALA A 352 -0.85 6.97 -14.21
N LYS A 353 -1.50 5.88 -14.66
CA LYS A 353 -0.99 5.02 -15.74
C LYS A 353 -2.13 4.35 -16.51
N TYR A 354 -2.68 5.06 -17.50
CA TYR A 354 -3.52 4.48 -18.56
C TYR A 354 -2.70 4.45 -19.87
N LEU A 355 -2.59 3.29 -20.52
CA LEU A 355 -1.76 3.09 -21.73
C LEU A 355 -0.32 3.63 -21.62
N GLY A 356 0.30 3.57 -20.43
CA GLY A 356 1.68 4.05 -20.22
C GLY A 356 1.84 5.57 -20.31
N LEU A 357 0.77 6.32 -20.04
CA LEU A 357 0.74 7.77 -19.78
C LEU A 357 -0.15 8.04 -18.57
N ILE A 358 -0.07 9.23 -17.99
CA ILE A 358 -1.13 9.75 -17.14
C ILE A 358 -2.34 10.13 -18.01
N GLY A 359 -3.56 9.91 -17.52
CA GLY A 359 -4.74 10.03 -18.37
C GLY A 359 -6.08 9.86 -17.66
N ILE A 360 -7.14 9.78 -18.46
CA ILE A 360 -8.51 9.46 -18.01
C ILE A 360 -8.84 8.03 -18.43
N ASP A 361 -9.06 7.15 -17.46
CA ASP A 361 -9.33 5.73 -17.68
C ASP A 361 -10.85 5.44 -17.64
N THR A 362 -11.53 5.98 -16.62
CA THR A 362 -13.00 5.90 -16.50
C THR A 362 -13.67 7.15 -17.04
N THR A 363 -13.60 7.35 -18.36
CA THR A 363 -14.32 8.42 -19.06
C THR A 363 -15.84 8.22 -18.96
N THR A 364 -16.59 9.25 -18.59
CA THR A 364 -18.06 9.21 -18.51
C THR A 364 -18.77 10.34 -19.26
N GLU A 365 -18.04 11.34 -19.74
CA GLU A 365 -18.58 12.46 -20.53
C GLU A 365 -17.46 13.00 -21.42
N VAL A 366 -17.77 13.37 -22.66
CA VAL A 366 -16.85 14.00 -23.61
C VAL A 366 -17.64 15.05 -24.39
N ILE A 367 -17.05 16.23 -24.59
CA ILE A 367 -17.60 17.33 -25.39
C ILE A 367 -16.48 17.89 -26.26
N ILE A 368 -16.73 18.09 -27.55
CA ILE A 368 -15.79 18.68 -28.51
C ILE A 368 -16.32 20.05 -28.97
N GLU A 369 -15.40 20.94 -29.40
CA GLU A 369 -15.68 22.25 -30.02
C GLU A 369 -16.07 22.16 -31.50
#